data_AF-A0A654DYA8-F1
#
_entry.id   AF-A0A654DYA8-F1
#
_cell.length_a   1.000
_cell.length_b   1.000
_cell.length_c   1.000
_cell.angle_alpha   90.00
_cell.angle_beta   90.00
_cell.angle_gamma   90.00
#
_symmetry.space_group_name_H-M   'P 1'
#
loop_
_entity.id
_entity.type
_entity.pdbx_description
1 polymer ?
#
loop_
_entity_poly.entity_id
_entity_poly.type
_entity_poly.pdbx_seq_one_letter_code
_entity_poly.pdbx_strand_id
1 'polypeptide(L)'
;MTKIIRKTLPRDISVGVLVIIFAIVFFLAGQLFEKNQPNIEQFTSIYLGEFLVSTAVIVMILILWEEILFPVKIKPDGDGLIFRNHATKLIVQALIYLIIPAIVVFLVFTYEVSPFRFYGWAAVCTILPVVGKLVSGINNYNDFLKLTTSSIAYKNNEKEGVIELKDIQQIRMIKDDSNDLQKLELDLTSGAPITIDLDEMELEAYYESIEEYIKTHYKSSL
;
A
#
# COMPACT_ATOMS: atom_id res chain seq x y z
N MET A 1 16.67 -0.12 -0.04
CA MET A 1 15.90 -1.39 0.01
C MET A 1 14.97 -1.36 -1.17
N THR A 2 15.10 -2.31 -2.09
CA THR A 2 14.23 -2.41 -3.28
C THR A 2 12.82 -2.76 -2.84
N LYS A 3 11.84 -1.92 -3.20
CA LYS A 3 10.42 -2.15 -2.91
C LYS A 3 9.97 -3.33 -3.77
N ILE A 4 9.39 -4.37 -3.15
CA ILE A 4 8.84 -5.51 -3.91
C ILE A 4 7.51 -5.08 -4.51
N ILE A 5 7.49 -4.85 -5.82
CA ILE A 5 6.29 -4.53 -6.59
C ILE A 5 5.48 -5.82 -6.79
N ARG A 6 4.18 -5.80 -6.45
CA ARG A 6 3.28 -6.95 -6.64
C ARG A 6 2.24 -6.60 -7.70
N LYS A 7 1.96 -7.54 -8.60
CA LYS A 7 0.86 -7.39 -9.55
C LYS A 7 -0.48 -7.44 -8.81
N THR A 8 -1.36 -6.49 -9.10
CA THR A 8 -2.74 -6.46 -8.60
C THR A 8 -3.48 -7.72 -9.06
N LEU A 9 -3.90 -8.58 -8.13
CA LEU A 9 -4.75 -9.73 -8.44
C LEU A 9 -6.20 -9.27 -8.69
N PRO A 10 -6.96 -10.01 -9.53
CA PRO A 10 -8.40 -9.80 -9.66
C PRO A 10 -9.09 -9.81 -8.29
N ARG A 11 -9.98 -8.85 -8.07
CA ARG A 11 -10.61 -8.60 -6.76
C ARG A 11 -11.25 -9.86 -6.16
N ASP A 12 -11.90 -10.67 -6.99
CA ASP A 12 -12.57 -11.90 -6.55
C ASP A 12 -11.58 -12.95 -6.02
N ILE A 13 -10.41 -13.05 -6.65
CA ILE A 13 -9.33 -13.94 -6.22
C ILE A 13 -8.78 -13.44 -4.88
N SER A 14 -8.57 -12.13 -4.73
CA SER A 14 -8.10 -11.53 -3.49
C SER A 14 -9.07 -11.76 -2.32
N VAL A 15 -10.38 -11.65 -2.53
CA VAL A 15 -11.39 -11.94 -1.50
C VAL A 15 -11.39 -13.42 -1.11
N GLY A 16 -11.33 -14.33 -2.09
CA GLY A 16 -11.25 -15.77 -1.82
C GLY A 16 -10.03 -16.15 -0.97
N VAL A 17 -8.86 -15.56 -1.27
CA VAL A 17 -7.64 -15.74 -0.48
C VAL A 17 -7.81 -15.24 0.96
N LEU A 18 -8.41 -14.06 1.16
CA LEU A 18 -8.67 -13.53 2.51
C LEU A 18 -9.60 -14.43 3.32
N VAL A 19 -10.63 -15.01 2.71
CA VAL A 19 -11.54 -15.97 3.38
C VAL A 19 -10.79 -17.23 3.81
N ILE A 20 -9.92 -17.77 2.96
CA ILE A 20 -9.10 -18.95 3.29
C ILE A 20 -8.16 -18.63 4.45
N ILE A 21 -7.48 -17.49 4.41
CA ILE A 21 -6.60 -17.05 5.50
C ILE A 21 -7.39 -16.90 6.79
N PHE A 22 -8.56 -16.25 6.74
CA PHE A 22 -9.42 -16.09 7.91
C PHE A 22 -9.78 -17.45 8.53
N ALA A 23 -10.22 -18.41 7.71
CA ALA A 23 -10.61 -19.73 8.18
C ALA A 23 -9.43 -20.48 8.83
N ILE A 24 -8.25 -20.47 8.19
CA ILE A 24 -7.05 -21.12 8.74
C ILE A 24 -6.66 -20.48 10.08
N VAL A 25 -6.61 -19.15 10.14
CA VAL A 25 -6.27 -18.44 11.38
C VAL A 25 -7.29 -18.74 12.48
N PHE A 26 -8.58 -18.82 12.13
CA PHE A 26 -9.65 -19.11 13.09
C PHE A 26 -9.43 -20.46 13.77
N PHE A 27 -9.14 -21.51 12.99
CA PHE A 27 -8.86 -22.84 13.55
C PHE A 27 -7.56 -22.89 14.38
N LEU A 28 -6.59 -22.02 14.11
CA LEU A 28 -5.32 -21.97 14.84
C LEU A 28 -5.37 -21.05 16.07
N ALA A 29 -6.33 -20.12 16.12
CA ALA A 29 -6.41 -19.08 17.13
C ALA A 29 -6.64 -19.63 18.55
N GLY A 30 -7.27 -20.79 18.69
CA GLY A 30 -7.46 -21.46 19.98
C GLY A 30 -6.14 -21.67 20.76
N GLN A 31 -5.01 -21.82 20.05
CA GLN A 31 -3.70 -21.99 20.68
C GLN A 31 -3.17 -20.76 21.42
N LEU A 32 -3.80 -19.59 21.23
CA LEU A 32 -3.44 -18.33 21.87
C LEU A 32 -4.05 -18.16 23.26
N PHE A 33 -4.99 -19.03 23.65
CA PHE A 33 -5.70 -18.98 24.93
C PHE A 33 -5.22 -20.12 25.85
N GLU A 34 -5.20 -19.89 27.17
CA GLU A 34 -4.68 -20.90 28.14
C GLU A 34 -5.68 -22.03 28.43
N LYS A 35 -6.99 -21.74 28.37
CA LYS A 35 -8.05 -22.74 28.49
C LYS A 35 -8.63 -23.03 27.12
N ASN A 36 -8.30 -24.19 26.56
CA ASN A 36 -8.87 -24.65 25.30
C ASN A 36 -10.39 -24.91 25.37
N GLN A 37 -10.99 -24.95 26.57
CA GLN A 37 -12.44 -25.01 26.77
C GLN A 37 -12.85 -24.31 28.08
N PRO A 38 -13.68 -23.26 28.05
CA PRO A 38 -14.34 -22.77 29.25
C PRO A 38 -15.47 -23.74 29.65
N ASN A 39 -15.64 -23.96 30.96
CA ASN A 39 -16.89 -24.51 31.47
C ASN A 39 -18.05 -23.70 30.87
N ILE A 40 -19.05 -24.38 30.31
CA ILE A 40 -20.16 -23.84 29.51
C ILE A 40 -20.91 -22.67 30.22
N GLU A 41 -20.74 -22.53 31.52
CA GLU A 41 -21.48 -21.58 32.37
C GLU A 41 -20.74 -20.27 32.68
N GLN A 42 -19.46 -20.12 32.34
CA GLN A 42 -18.73 -18.86 32.56
C GLN A 42 -17.84 -18.51 31.37
N PHE A 43 -17.96 -17.25 30.94
CA PHE A 43 -17.19 -16.54 29.92
C PHE A 43 -17.76 -16.43 28.50
N THR A 44 -17.61 -15.23 27.97
CA THR A 44 -17.64 -14.85 26.57
C THR A 44 -17.06 -15.98 25.72
N SER A 45 -17.85 -16.50 24.78
CA SER A 45 -17.48 -17.68 23.98
C SER A 45 -16.04 -17.57 23.43
N ILE A 46 -15.23 -18.62 23.59
CA ILE A 46 -13.86 -18.68 23.03
C ILE A 46 -13.86 -18.43 21.52
N TYR A 47 -14.94 -18.81 20.83
CA TYR A 47 -15.16 -18.54 19.41
C TYR A 47 -15.18 -17.05 19.06
N LEU A 48 -15.63 -16.18 19.97
CA LEU A 48 -15.52 -14.73 19.77
C LEU A 48 -14.06 -14.29 19.83
N GLY A 49 -13.26 -14.85 20.74
CA GLY A 49 -11.83 -14.60 20.81
C GLY A 49 -11.11 -15.03 19.53
N GLU A 50 -11.39 -16.24 19.06
CA GLU A 50 -10.86 -16.78 17.80
C GLU A 50 -11.27 -15.93 16.58
N PHE A 51 -12.53 -15.50 16.53
CA PHE A 51 -13.03 -14.60 15.50
C PHE A 51 -12.24 -13.29 15.46
N LEU A 52 -12.06 -12.65 16.61
CA LEU A 52 -11.33 -11.38 16.72
C LEU A 52 -9.86 -11.52 16.34
N VAL A 53 -9.20 -12.61 16.74
CA VAL A 53 -7.82 -12.93 16.31
C VAL A 53 -7.74 -13.01 14.78
N SER A 54 -8.65 -13.74 14.14
CA SER A 54 -8.71 -13.84 12.69
C SER A 54 -9.00 -12.50 12.02
N THR A 55 -9.91 -11.71 12.57
CA THR A 55 -10.19 -10.35 12.08
C THR A 55 -8.94 -9.47 12.12
N ALA A 56 -8.18 -9.49 13.21
CA ALA A 56 -6.95 -8.69 13.32
C ALA A 56 -5.91 -9.09 12.26
N VAL A 57 -5.78 -10.37 11.94
CA VAL A 57 -4.89 -10.83 10.85
C VAL A 57 -5.39 -10.36 9.48
N ILE A 58 -6.70 -10.39 9.21
CA ILE A 58 -7.26 -9.86 7.97
C ILE A 58 -7.03 -8.35 7.87
N VAL A 59 -7.24 -7.61 8.95
CA VAL A 59 -6.95 -6.18 9.01
C VAL A 59 -5.47 -5.90 8.71
N MET A 60 -4.55 -6.64 9.33
CA MET A 60 -3.11 -6.55 9.05
C MET A 60 -2.82 -6.76 7.56
N ILE A 61 -3.38 -7.82 6.95
CA ILE A 61 -3.17 -8.13 5.53
C ILE A 61 -3.76 -7.05 4.64
N LEU A 62 -4.95 -6.53 4.94
CA LEU A 62 -5.56 -5.45 4.16
C LEU A 62 -4.70 -4.17 4.17
N ILE A 63 -4.03 -3.87 5.28
CA ILE A 63 -3.09 -2.74 5.34
C ILE A 63 -1.85 -3.04 4.50
N LEU A 64 -1.25 -4.22 4.67
CA LEU A 64 -0.06 -4.64 3.90
C LEU A 64 -0.35 -4.75 2.39
N TRP A 65 -1.57 -5.15 2.04
CA TRP A 65 -2.06 -5.34 0.68
C TRP A 65 -3.05 -4.24 0.31
N GLU A 66 -2.58 -3.00 0.44
CA GLU A 66 -3.38 -1.79 0.29
C GLU A 66 -4.18 -1.67 -1.01
N GLU A 67 -3.72 -2.30 -2.10
CA GLU A 67 -4.40 -2.31 -3.40
C GLU A 67 -5.84 -2.84 -3.30
N ILE A 68 -6.11 -3.74 -2.34
CA ILE A 68 -7.46 -4.25 -2.07
C ILE A 68 -8.36 -3.15 -1.50
N LEU A 69 -7.82 -2.29 -0.62
CA LEU A 69 -8.55 -1.23 0.06
C LEU A 69 -8.74 0.01 -0.82
N PHE A 70 -7.74 0.32 -1.65
CA PHE A 70 -7.71 1.52 -2.47
C PHE A 70 -7.52 1.16 -3.94
N PRO A 71 -8.58 0.63 -4.59
CA PRO A 71 -8.54 0.37 -6.01
C PRO A 71 -8.31 1.68 -6.76
N VAL A 72 -7.45 1.59 -7.75
CA VAL A 72 -6.93 2.72 -8.51
C VAL A 72 -8.05 3.40 -9.29
N LYS A 73 -8.16 4.73 -9.17
CA LYS A 73 -9.12 5.55 -9.89
C LYS A 73 -8.40 6.61 -10.70
N ILE A 74 -8.27 6.38 -12.00
CA ILE A 74 -7.76 7.38 -12.94
C ILE A 74 -8.84 8.46 -13.09
N LYS A 75 -8.50 9.70 -12.75
CA LYS A 75 -9.32 10.88 -13.08
C LYS A 75 -8.65 11.64 -14.22
N PRO A 76 -9.25 11.68 -15.43
CA PRO A 76 -8.81 12.63 -16.45
C PRO A 76 -9.09 14.05 -15.96
N ASP A 77 -8.10 14.94 -16.06
CA ASP A 77 -8.25 16.37 -15.74
C ASP A 77 -7.93 17.19 -17.00
N GLY A 78 -8.95 17.80 -17.61
CA GLY A 78 -8.91 18.68 -18.79
C GLY A 78 -7.68 18.64 -19.70
N ASP A 79 -6.56 19.24 -19.25
CA ASP A 79 -5.33 19.46 -20.02
C ASP A 79 -4.17 18.48 -19.70
N GLY A 80 -4.39 17.43 -18.91
CA GLY A 80 -3.34 16.48 -18.52
C GLY A 80 -3.77 15.29 -17.66
N LEU A 81 -2.79 14.51 -17.20
CA LEU A 81 -2.97 13.45 -16.22
C LEU A 81 -2.27 13.85 -14.92
N ILE A 82 -3.03 13.88 -13.82
CA ILE A 82 -2.51 14.09 -12.48
C ILE A 82 -2.58 12.77 -11.72
N PHE A 83 -1.42 12.21 -11.43
CA PHE A 83 -1.23 11.07 -10.55
C PHE A 83 -0.86 11.61 -9.18
N ARG A 84 -1.70 11.34 -8.18
CA ARG A 84 -1.47 11.74 -6.78
C ARG A 84 -1.69 10.54 -5.90
N ASN A 85 -0.85 10.40 -4.87
CA ASN A 85 -1.19 9.50 -3.79
C ASN A 85 -2.49 9.98 -3.12
N HIS A 86 -3.39 9.06 -2.76
CA HIS A 86 -4.69 9.42 -2.20
C HIS A 86 -4.48 9.98 -0.78
N ALA A 87 -4.69 11.27 -0.56
CA ALA A 87 -4.59 11.89 0.77
C ALA A 87 -5.52 11.23 1.83
N THR A 88 -6.62 10.62 1.41
CA THR A 88 -7.52 9.84 2.27
C THR A 88 -7.05 8.40 2.52
N LYS A 89 -6.12 7.87 1.71
CA LYS A 89 -5.55 6.51 1.83
C LYS A 89 -4.89 6.32 3.18
N LEU A 90 -3.95 7.20 3.53
CA LEU A 90 -3.22 7.12 4.80
C LEU A 90 -4.15 7.26 6.01
N ILE A 91 -5.11 8.18 5.96
CA ILE A 91 -6.09 8.38 7.04
C ILE A 91 -6.92 7.10 7.23
N VAL A 92 -7.43 6.51 6.15
CA VAL A 92 -8.23 5.29 6.23
C VAL A 92 -7.38 4.09 6.66
N GLN A 93 -6.14 3.96 6.20
CA GLN A 93 -5.20 2.92 6.66
C GLN A 93 -4.90 3.06 8.15
N ALA A 94 -4.67 4.27 8.65
CA ALA A 94 -4.45 4.53 10.07
C ALA A 94 -5.68 4.20 10.92
N LEU A 95 -6.88 4.55 10.46
CA LEU A 95 -8.14 4.21 11.14
C LEU A 95 -8.37 2.69 11.19
N ILE A 96 -8.12 1.99 10.08
CA ILE A 96 -8.22 0.53 10.02
C ILE A 96 -7.17 -0.13 10.92
N TYR A 97 -5.95 0.42 10.96
CA TYR A 97 -4.88 -0.06 11.83
C TYR A 97 -5.25 -0.03 13.31
N LEU A 98 -5.99 1.00 13.78
CA LEU A 98 -6.44 1.11 15.17
C LEU A 98 -7.38 -0.02 15.62
N ILE A 99 -7.95 -0.79 14.70
CA ILE A 99 -8.75 -1.98 15.02
C ILE A 99 -7.88 -3.06 15.68
N ILE A 100 -6.63 -3.25 15.25
CA ILE A 100 -5.71 -4.26 15.79
C ILE A 100 -5.43 -4.04 17.29
N PRO A 101 -4.94 -2.88 17.74
CA PRO A 101 -4.69 -2.65 19.16
C PRO A 101 -5.98 -2.69 19.99
N ALA A 102 -7.12 -2.25 19.45
CA ALA A 102 -8.40 -2.38 20.13
C ALA A 102 -8.77 -3.85 20.39
N ILE A 103 -8.57 -4.72 19.39
CA ILE A 103 -8.76 -6.17 19.53
C ILE A 103 -7.78 -6.74 20.57
N VAL A 104 -6.49 -6.41 20.49
CA VAL A 104 -5.47 -6.92 21.43
C VAL A 104 -5.83 -6.55 22.86
N VAL A 105 -6.16 -5.28 23.12
CA VAL A 105 -6.58 -4.79 24.44
C VAL A 105 -7.81 -5.56 24.92
N PHE A 106 -8.85 -5.66 24.08
CA PHE A 106 -10.07 -6.39 24.43
C PHE A 106 -9.79 -7.85 24.82
N LEU A 107 -8.94 -8.54 24.05
CA LEU A 107 -8.61 -9.94 24.30
C LEU A 107 -7.85 -10.13 25.62
N VAL A 108 -6.88 -9.26 25.93
CA VAL A 108 -6.11 -9.32 27.19
C VAL A 108 -6.99 -9.06 28.42
N PHE A 109 -7.98 -8.18 28.32
CA PHE A 109 -8.88 -7.88 29.44
C PHE A 109 -10.03 -8.87 29.59
N THR A 110 -10.38 -9.62 28.55
CA THR A 110 -11.56 -10.50 28.53
C THR A 110 -11.22 -11.98 28.63
N TYR A 111 -10.01 -12.39 28.23
CA TYR A 111 -9.62 -13.80 28.12
C TYR A 111 -8.30 -14.10 28.84
N GLU A 112 -8.15 -15.34 29.31
CA GLU A 112 -6.86 -15.89 29.76
C GLU A 112 -6.02 -16.26 28.52
N VAL A 113 -5.01 -15.44 28.22
CA VAL A 113 -4.16 -15.58 27.03
C VAL A 113 -2.81 -16.21 27.38
N SER A 114 -2.31 -17.07 26.50
CA SER A 114 -0.97 -17.65 26.63
C SER A 114 0.09 -16.56 26.39
N PRO A 115 0.92 -16.17 27.37
CA PRO A 115 1.76 -14.99 27.26
C PRO A 115 2.70 -15.04 26.04
N PHE A 116 3.45 -16.13 25.88
CA PHE A 116 4.43 -16.23 24.78
C PHE A 116 3.78 -16.22 23.40
N ARG A 117 2.70 -16.99 23.21
CA ARG A 117 2.05 -17.14 21.90
C ARG A 117 1.25 -15.91 21.53
N PHE A 118 0.47 -15.39 22.49
CA PHE A 118 -0.38 -14.23 22.27
C PHE A 118 0.44 -12.97 22.00
N TYR A 119 1.44 -12.66 22.83
CA TYR A 119 2.26 -11.47 22.61
C TYR A 119 3.14 -11.59 21.37
N GLY A 120 3.60 -12.79 21.01
CA GLY A 120 4.28 -13.03 19.73
C GLY A 120 3.37 -12.73 18.54
N TRP A 121 2.14 -13.26 18.54
CA TRP A 121 1.14 -12.99 17.52
C TRP A 121 0.76 -11.50 17.45
N ALA A 122 0.52 -10.85 18.60
CA ALA A 122 0.14 -9.45 18.68
C ALA A 122 1.26 -8.53 18.18
N ALA A 123 2.52 -8.84 18.51
CA ALA A 123 3.67 -8.10 18.01
C ALA A 123 3.77 -8.16 16.48
N VAL A 124 3.60 -9.35 15.90
CA VAL A 124 3.58 -9.52 14.43
C VAL A 124 2.45 -8.70 13.80
N CYS A 125 1.23 -8.81 14.34
CA CYS A 125 0.06 -8.09 13.82
C CYS A 125 0.20 -6.57 13.91
N THR A 126 0.89 -6.07 14.93
CA THR A 126 1.06 -4.63 15.18
C THR A 126 2.24 -4.05 14.40
N ILE A 127 3.38 -4.74 14.36
CA ILE A 127 4.64 -4.19 13.81
C ILE A 127 4.64 -4.25 12.28
N LEU A 128 4.15 -5.34 11.67
CA LEU A 128 4.24 -5.51 10.22
C LEU A 128 3.52 -4.40 9.44
N PRO A 129 2.28 -4.00 9.76
CA PRO A 129 1.60 -2.89 9.07
C PRO A 129 2.37 -1.57 9.15
N VAL A 130 2.98 -1.30 10.31
CA VAL A 130 3.72 -0.06 10.57
C VAL A 130 4.96 0.01 9.68
N VAL A 131 5.82 -1.00 9.78
CA VAL A 131 7.09 -1.05 9.04
C VAL A 131 6.86 -1.25 7.54
N GLY A 132 5.82 -2.00 7.17
CA GLY A 132 5.55 -2.37 5.79
C GLY A 132 4.84 -1.29 4.96
N LYS A 133 3.96 -0.49 5.56
CA LYS A 133 3.09 0.43 4.79
C LYS A 133 2.82 1.78 5.42
N LEU A 134 2.59 1.87 6.74
CA LEU A 134 2.26 3.17 7.33
C LEU A 134 3.42 4.17 7.26
N VAL A 135 4.66 3.71 7.45
CA VAL A 135 5.85 4.57 7.31
C VAL A 135 6.03 5.08 5.89
N SER A 136 5.86 4.23 4.86
CA SER A 136 5.98 4.67 3.46
C SER A 136 4.86 5.63 3.08
N GLY A 137 3.62 5.34 3.50
CA GLY A 137 2.47 6.20 3.23
C GLY A 137 2.58 7.60 3.87
N ILE A 138 3.24 7.74 5.02
CA ILE A 138 3.53 9.04 5.65
C ILE A 138 4.54 9.82 4.81
N ASN A 139 5.62 9.18 4.39
CA ASN A 139 6.67 9.85 3.61
C ASN A 139 6.12 10.32 2.25
N ASN A 140 5.38 9.43 1.57
CA ASN A 140 4.91 9.64 0.20
C ASN A 140 3.55 10.37 0.14
N TYR A 141 3.09 10.97 1.24
CA TYR A 141 1.73 11.51 1.37
C TYR A 141 1.41 12.64 0.39
N ASN A 142 2.42 13.45 0.06
CA ASN A 142 2.30 14.62 -0.81
C ASN A 142 2.87 14.38 -2.21
N ASP A 143 3.21 13.12 -2.54
CA ASP A 143 3.84 12.79 -3.81
C ASP A 143 2.83 12.88 -4.96
N PHE A 144 3.29 13.47 -6.05
CA PHE A 144 2.48 13.61 -7.25
C PHE A 144 3.33 13.67 -8.51
N LEU A 145 2.78 13.13 -9.59
CA LEU A 145 3.24 13.34 -10.95
C LEU A 145 2.11 13.98 -11.75
N LYS A 146 2.38 15.11 -12.38
CA LYS A 146 1.45 15.79 -13.28
C LYS A 146 2.09 15.88 -14.66
N LEU A 147 1.48 15.19 -15.61
CA LEU A 147 1.83 15.21 -17.02
C LEU A 147 0.83 16.10 -17.75
N THR A 148 1.31 17.14 -18.43
CA THR A 148 0.49 18.02 -19.27
C THR A 148 1.10 18.11 -20.66
N THR A 149 0.36 18.65 -21.63
CA THR A 149 0.87 18.85 -22.99
C THR A 149 2.02 19.86 -23.10
N SER A 150 2.33 20.62 -22.04
CA SER A 150 3.38 21.65 -22.04
C SER A 150 4.45 21.45 -20.96
N SER A 151 4.19 20.64 -19.94
CA SER A 151 5.09 20.50 -18.78
C SER A 151 4.92 19.18 -18.04
N ILE A 152 5.99 18.78 -17.34
CA ILE A 152 6.03 17.71 -16.37
C ILE A 152 6.27 18.36 -15.00
N ALA A 153 5.33 18.20 -14.08
CA ALA A 153 5.48 18.64 -12.71
C ALA A 153 5.51 17.42 -11.78
N TYR A 154 6.44 17.40 -10.84
CA TYR A 154 6.60 16.27 -9.93
C TYR A 154 7.00 16.71 -8.54
N LYS A 155 6.63 15.89 -7.56
CA LYS A 155 7.12 15.93 -6.18
C LYS A 155 7.25 14.50 -5.70
N ASN A 156 8.45 14.14 -5.28
CA ASN A 156 8.73 12.95 -4.51
C ASN A 156 9.41 13.33 -3.18
N ASN A 157 9.78 12.33 -2.36
CA ASN A 157 10.43 12.55 -1.06
C ASN A 157 11.68 13.44 -1.09
N GLU A 158 12.43 13.43 -2.20
CA GLU A 158 13.73 14.11 -2.29
C GLU A 158 13.71 15.38 -3.15
N LYS A 159 12.84 15.44 -4.16
CA LYS A 159 12.88 16.43 -5.23
C LYS A 159 11.48 16.90 -5.59
N GLU A 160 11.36 18.19 -5.87
CA GLU A 160 10.17 18.79 -6.46
C GLU A 160 10.56 19.73 -7.59
N GLY A 161 9.73 19.82 -8.63
CA GLY A 161 10.01 20.67 -9.77
C GLY A 161 8.90 20.69 -10.82
N VAL A 162 8.97 21.71 -11.67
CA VAL A 162 8.17 21.84 -12.88
C VAL A 162 9.12 22.05 -14.03
N ILE A 163 9.04 21.20 -15.05
CA ILE A 163 9.91 21.21 -16.22
C ILE A 163 9.03 21.42 -17.44
N GLU A 164 9.30 22.46 -18.21
CA GLU A 164 8.61 22.67 -19.48
C GLU A 164 9.15 21.70 -20.53
N LEU A 165 8.28 21.12 -21.36
CA LEU A 165 8.68 20.12 -22.35
C LEU A 165 9.66 20.69 -23.40
N LYS A 166 9.61 22.00 -23.65
CA LYS A 166 10.53 22.69 -24.56
C LYS A 166 11.99 22.65 -24.06
N ASP A 167 12.17 22.49 -22.75
CA ASP A 167 13.49 22.46 -22.11
C ASP A 167 14.01 21.02 -21.98
N ILE A 168 13.24 20.03 -22.44
CA ILE A 168 13.59 18.61 -22.43
C ILE A 168 14.07 18.21 -23.82
N GLN A 169 15.32 17.74 -23.90
CA GLN A 169 15.92 17.20 -25.11
C GLN A 169 15.50 15.74 -25.33
N GLN A 170 15.53 14.91 -24.29
CA GLN A 170 15.17 13.49 -24.36
C GLN A 170 14.51 13.00 -23.06
N ILE A 171 13.52 12.12 -23.20
CA ILE A 171 12.85 11.40 -22.11
C ILE A 171 13.17 9.93 -22.24
N ARG A 172 13.89 9.37 -21.26
CA ARG A 172 14.16 7.94 -21.17
C ARG A 172 13.28 7.30 -20.12
N MET A 173 12.53 6.30 -20.55
CA MET A 173 11.69 5.46 -19.71
C MET A 173 12.51 4.25 -19.26
N ILE A 174 12.92 4.24 -17.99
CA ILE A 174 13.71 3.14 -17.42
C ILE A 174 12.75 2.13 -16.82
N LYS A 175 12.87 0.88 -17.29
CA LYS A 175 12.09 -0.25 -16.84
C LYS A 175 12.95 -1.21 -16.04
N ASP A 176 12.31 -1.99 -15.17
CA ASP A 176 12.97 -3.03 -14.39
C ASP A 176 13.01 -4.39 -15.09
N ASP A 177 13.52 -5.39 -14.37
CA ASP A 177 13.61 -6.78 -14.81
C ASP A 177 12.21 -7.40 -15.08
N SER A 178 11.14 -6.83 -14.53
CA SER A 178 9.75 -7.22 -14.76
C SER A 178 9.10 -6.45 -15.92
N ASN A 179 9.84 -5.55 -16.58
CA ASN A 179 9.41 -4.65 -17.64
C ASN A 179 8.39 -3.59 -17.17
N ASP A 180 8.36 -3.28 -15.88
CA ASP A 180 7.54 -2.24 -15.27
C ASP A 180 8.32 -0.90 -15.25
N LEU A 181 7.62 0.22 -15.50
CA LEU A 181 8.23 1.56 -15.60
C LEU A 181 8.60 2.11 -14.22
N GLN A 182 9.88 2.05 -13.85
CA GLN A 182 10.32 2.54 -12.53
C GLN A 182 10.72 4.01 -12.53
N LYS A 183 11.36 4.51 -13.59
CA LYS A 183 11.94 5.87 -13.60
C LYS A 183 11.76 6.59 -14.92
N LEU A 184 11.69 7.91 -14.84
CA LEU A 184 11.80 8.82 -15.97
C LEU A 184 13.09 9.61 -15.85
N GLU A 185 14.01 9.46 -16.79
CA GLU A 185 15.16 10.35 -16.95
C GLU A 185 14.85 11.41 -17.99
N LEU A 186 14.99 12.67 -17.59
CA LEU A 186 14.76 13.85 -18.42
C LEU A 186 16.12 14.50 -18.69
N ASP A 187 16.63 14.31 -19.89
CA ASP A 187 17.81 15.01 -20.39
C ASP A 187 17.38 16.42 -20.81
N LEU A 188 17.87 17.43 -20.10
CA LEU A 188 17.53 18.82 -20.35
C LEU A 188 18.41 19.44 -21.43
N THR A 189 17.87 20.41 -22.16
CA THR A 189 18.62 21.21 -23.14
C THR A 189 19.73 22.04 -22.47
N SER A 190 19.55 22.38 -21.19
CA SER A 190 20.56 23.01 -20.36
C SER A 190 20.48 22.49 -18.92
N GLY A 191 21.63 22.17 -18.34
CA GLY A 191 21.74 21.69 -16.95
C GLY A 191 21.99 20.20 -16.83
N ALA A 192 21.87 19.70 -15.59
CA ALA A 192 22.01 18.28 -15.28
C ALA A 192 20.71 17.53 -15.59
N PRO A 193 20.79 16.25 -15.99
CA PRO A 193 19.61 15.42 -16.20
C PRO A 193 18.84 15.25 -14.89
N ILE A 194 17.52 15.15 -15.01
CA ILE A 194 16.61 14.97 -13.88
C ILE A 194 16.03 13.57 -13.94
N THR A 195 16.26 12.78 -12.90
CA THR A 195 15.60 11.48 -12.70
C THR A 195 14.40 11.66 -11.77
N ILE A 196 13.21 11.27 -12.26
CA ILE A 196 11.98 11.15 -11.50
C ILE A 196 11.79 9.66 -11.20
N ASP A 197 11.83 9.29 -9.92
CA ASP A 197 11.63 7.91 -9.46
C ASP A 197 10.14 7.68 -9.20
N LEU A 198 9.50 6.86 -10.04
CA LEU A 198 8.06 6.59 -9.98
C LEU A 198 7.71 5.54 -8.92
N ASP A 199 8.62 4.62 -8.60
CA ASP A 199 8.45 3.59 -7.57
C ASP A 199 8.33 4.20 -6.17
N GLU A 200 9.12 5.24 -5.93
CA GLU A 200 9.07 5.97 -4.66
C GLU A 200 7.73 6.67 -4.47
N MET A 201 7.06 7.07 -5.56
CA MET A 201 5.82 7.85 -5.53
C MET A 201 4.55 6.98 -5.36
N GLU A 202 4.70 5.66 -5.20
CA GLU A 202 3.58 4.70 -5.15
C GLU A 202 2.64 4.78 -6.36
N LEU A 203 3.22 4.97 -7.56
CA LEU A 203 2.48 5.12 -8.81
C LEU A 203 2.42 3.83 -9.65
N GLU A 204 2.69 2.66 -9.05
CA GLU A 204 2.85 1.38 -9.75
C GLU A 204 1.64 1.03 -10.62
N ALA A 205 0.44 1.29 -10.11
CA ALA A 205 -0.79 1.04 -10.84
C ALA A 205 -1.04 1.98 -12.03
N TYR A 206 -0.22 3.02 -12.19
CA TYR A 206 -0.35 4.01 -13.25
C TYR A 206 0.76 3.92 -14.30
N TYR A 207 1.70 2.98 -14.19
CA TYR A 207 2.85 2.87 -15.09
C TYR A 207 2.44 2.74 -16.57
N GLU A 208 1.45 1.90 -16.86
CA GLU A 208 0.94 1.76 -18.22
C GLU A 208 0.32 3.07 -18.73
N SER A 209 -0.48 3.75 -17.89
CA SER A 209 -1.11 5.02 -18.27
C SER A 209 -0.10 6.16 -18.43
N ILE A 210 0.95 6.18 -17.62
CA ILE A 210 2.07 7.13 -17.73
C ILE A 210 2.82 6.89 -19.04
N GLU A 211 3.19 5.63 -19.32
CA GLU A 211 3.89 5.24 -20.56
C GLU A 211 3.05 5.57 -21.81
N GLU A 212 1.76 5.25 -21.79
CA GLU A 212 0.84 5.56 -22.89
C GLU A 212 0.71 7.07 -23.12
N TYR A 213 0.58 7.87 -22.05
CA TYR A 213 0.48 9.32 -22.16
C TYR A 213 1.76 9.92 -22.76
N ILE A 214 2.94 9.53 -22.26
CA ILE A 214 4.24 10.00 -22.75
C ILE A 214 4.42 9.64 -24.24
N LYS A 215 4.15 8.38 -24.62
CA LYS A 215 4.23 7.94 -26.03
C LYS A 215 3.25 8.66 -26.95
N THR A 216 2.10 9.08 -26.44
CA THR A 216 1.07 9.74 -27.22
C THR A 216 1.38 11.23 -27.41
N HIS A 217 1.78 11.91 -26.34
CA HIS A 217 1.85 13.37 -26.30
C HIS A 217 3.27 13.94 -26.40
N TYR A 218 4.31 13.18 -26.04
CA TYR A 218 5.70 13.67 -25.98
C TYR A 218 6.60 13.08 -27.08
N LYS A 219 6.03 12.70 -28.23
CA LYS A 219 6.74 12.06 -29.35
C LYS A 219 7.98 12.79 -29.85
N SER A 220 8.02 14.13 -29.72
CA SER A 220 9.17 14.94 -30.14
C SER A 220 10.36 14.86 -29.19
N SER A 221 10.14 14.35 -27.98
CA SER A 221 11.11 14.32 -26.88
C SER A 221 11.43 12.89 -26.44
N LEU A 222 10.98 11.87 -27.17
CA LEU A 222 11.28 10.45 -26.97
C LEU A 222 12.50 10.01 -27.79
#